data_AF-A0A8H7DVM7-F1
#
_entry.id   AF-A0A8H7DVM7-F1
#
_cell.length_a   1.000
_cell.length_b   1.000
_cell.length_c   1.000
_cell.angle_alpha   90.00
_cell.angle_beta   90.00
_cell.angle_gamma   90.00
#
_symmetry.space_group_name_H-M   'P 1'
#
loop_
_entity.id
_entity.type
_entity.pdbx_description
1 polymer ?
#
loop_
_entity_poly.entity_id
_entity_poly.type
_entity_poly.pdbx_seq_one_letter_code
_entity_poly.pdbx_strand_id
1 'polypeptide(L)'
;MFAAVVQKASTLLRPTLALSNLASASRTLLGSRTYSSPALPRDTPYPTESRSSGPLDATWGTLMKSYPKENGRGALQSPHEVWAMNHDGMRNRPPPANAYTGRTVFVGKNGFGEAYKRLDIILSRNKVRATVRMAERHEKKGVKRRRLSSERWRRQFANEVRKKVQLVKEIRNRGA
;
A
#
# COMPACT_ATOMS: atom_id res chain seq x y z
N MET A 1 37.12 -65.44 22.52
CA MET A 1 37.61 -64.12 22.02
C MET A 1 36.50 -63.11 22.21
N PHE A 2 36.76 -62.14 23.08
CA PHE A 2 35.87 -61.06 23.47
C PHE A 2 35.77 -60.01 22.35
N ALA A 3 34.61 -59.38 22.18
CA ALA A 3 34.40 -57.97 22.57
C ALA A 3 33.11 -57.42 21.94
N ALA A 4 32.27 -56.87 22.82
CA ALA A 4 31.11 -56.07 22.52
C ALA A 4 31.50 -54.77 21.79
N VAL A 5 30.67 -54.33 20.84
CA VAL A 5 30.70 -52.96 20.32
C VAL A 5 29.51 -52.19 20.88
N VAL A 6 29.88 -51.15 21.61
CA VAL A 6 29.08 -50.27 22.46
C VAL A 6 28.21 -49.33 21.62
N GLN A 7 26.92 -49.26 21.97
CA GLN A 7 26.00 -48.20 21.56
C GLN A 7 26.41 -46.87 22.22
N LYS A 8 26.55 -45.79 21.44
CA LYS A 8 26.56 -44.42 21.94
C LYS A 8 25.39 -43.65 21.31
N ALA A 9 24.28 -43.59 22.03
CA ALA A 9 23.19 -42.65 21.77
C ALA A 9 23.56 -41.31 22.41
N SER A 10 23.92 -40.32 21.58
CA SER A 10 24.15 -38.95 22.06
C SER A 10 22.82 -38.20 22.16
N THR A 11 22.31 -38.13 23.39
CA THR A 11 21.20 -37.28 23.82
C THR A 11 21.62 -35.81 23.80
N LEU A 12 21.07 -35.01 22.89
CA LEU A 12 21.14 -33.55 23.00
C LEU A 12 19.89 -33.02 23.70
N LEU A 13 20.12 -32.66 24.95
CA LEU A 13 19.24 -31.96 25.88
C LEU A 13 18.75 -30.64 25.29
N ARG A 14 17.42 -30.46 25.24
CA ARG A 14 16.79 -29.16 24.98
C ARG A 14 16.64 -28.41 26.31
N PRO A 15 17.12 -27.17 26.46
CA PRO A 15 16.80 -26.37 27.63
C PRO A 15 15.35 -25.88 27.54
N THR A 16 14.51 -26.38 28.46
CA THR A 16 13.17 -25.85 28.75
C THR A 16 13.31 -24.56 29.56
N LEU A 17 12.98 -23.42 28.95
CA LEU A 17 12.81 -22.18 29.71
C LEU A 17 11.45 -22.24 30.43
N ALA A 18 11.51 -22.45 31.74
CA ALA A 18 10.41 -22.26 32.67
C ALA A 18 10.09 -20.77 32.77
N LEU A 19 8.88 -20.38 32.37
CA LEU A 19 8.29 -19.09 32.72
C LEU A 19 7.42 -19.32 33.95
N SER A 20 7.88 -18.81 35.09
CA SER A 20 7.15 -18.78 36.34
C SER A 20 6.04 -17.71 36.31
N ASN A 21 4.85 -18.15 36.71
CA ASN A 21 3.85 -17.48 37.52
C ASN A 21 3.68 -15.96 37.37
N LEU A 22 2.62 -15.55 36.65
CA LEU A 22 1.78 -14.46 37.12
C LEU A 22 0.40 -15.00 37.49
N ALA A 23 0.04 -14.68 38.73
CA ALA A 23 -1.16 -15.10 39.40
C ALA A 23 -2.44 -14.61 38.71
N SER A 24 -3.39 -15.53 38.71
CA SER A 24 -4.83 -15.36 38.78
C SER A 24 -5.33 -13.98 39.22
N ALA A 25 -6.15 -13.36 38.37
CA ALA A 25 -7.20 -12.46 38.80
C ALA A 25 -8.45 -12.75 37.98
N SER A 26 -9.26 -13.65 38.52
CA SER A 26 -10.61 -13.96 38.07
C SER A 26 -11.46 -12.69 38.11
N ARG A 27 -12.00 -12.27 36.97
CA ARG A 27 -13.17 -11.38 36.94
C ARG A 27 -14.19 -11.94 35.97
N THR A 28 -15.01 -12.83 36.50
CA THR A 28 -16.35 -13.10 36.00
C THR A 28 -17.19 -11.84 36.18
N LEU A 29 -17.60 -11.22 35.08
CA LEU A 29 -18.76 -10.34 35.05
C LEU A 29 -19.64 -10.81 33.89
N LEU A 30 -20.63 -11.64 34.23
CA LEU A 30 -21.84 -11.75 33.44
C LEU A 30 -22.49 -10.36 33.44
N GLY A 31 -22.54 -9.73 32.28
CA GLY A 31 -23.29 -8.50 32.06
C GLY A 31 -24.22 -8.72 30.87
N SER A 32 -25.48 -9.02 31.17
CA SER A 32 -26.58 -9.05 30.20
C SER A 32 -26.65 -7.72 29.46
N ARG A 33 -26.36 -7.74 28.15
CA ARG A 33 -26.57 -6.60 27.25
C ARG A 33 -28.07 -6.52 26.92
N THR A 34 -28.81 -5.70 27.66
CA THR A 34 -30.10 -5.19 27.19
C THR A 34 -29.82 -4.09 26.16
N TYR A 35 -30.32 -4.27 24.94
CA TYR A 35 -30.32 -3.22 23.92
C TYR A 35 -31.44 -2.24 24.27
N SER A 36 -31.12 -1.21 25.05
CA SER A 36 -31.96 -0.01 25.15
C SER A 36 -31.48 0.97 24.10
N SER A 37 -32.27 1.14 23.04
CA SER A 37 -32.05 2.17 22.02
C SER A 37 -32.27 3.54 22.66
N PRO A 38 -31.27 4.44 22.71
CA PRO A 38 -31.52 5.78 23.22
C PRO A 38 -32.37 6.53 22.21
N ALA A 39 -33.58 6.92 22.64
CA ALA A 39 -34.37 7.94 21.96
C ALA A 39 -33.52 9.22 21.86
N LEU A 40 -33.47 9.81 20.67
CA LEU A 40 -32.74 11.04 20.41
C LEU A 40 -33.30 12.16 21.30
N PRO A 41 -32.46 12.91 22.04
CA PRO A 41 -32.89 14.14 22.68
C PRO A 41 -33.24 15.14 21.57
N ARG A 42 -34.53 15.47 21.47
CA ARG A 42 -35.01 16.66 20.76
C ARG A 42 -34.60 17.86 21.62
N ASP A 43 -34.09 18.90 20.95
CA ASP A 43 -33.77 20.23 21.51
C ASP A 43 -32.41 20.36 22.22
N THR A 44 -31.33 20.29 21.45
CA THR A 44 -30.12 21.08 21.76
C THR A 44 -30.06 22.26 20.79
N PRO A 45 -30.07 23.52 21.25
CA PRO A 45 -29.83 24.66 20.37
C PRO A 45 -28.42 24.51 19.80
N TYR A 46 -28.31 24.64 18.47
CA TYR A 46 -27.03 24.60 17.77
C TYR A 46 -26.04 25.58 18.44
N PRO A 47 -24.78 25.18 18.67
CA PRO A 47 -23.78 26.11 19.11
C PRO A 47 -23.64 27.16 18.01
N THR A 48 -23.93 28.42 18.35
CA THR A 48 -23.52 29.57 17.54
C THR A 48 -22.01 29.63 17.61
N GLU A 49 -21.33 28.88 16.73
CA GLU A 49 -19.89 28.94 16.57
C GLU A 49 -19.53 30.37 16.17
N SER A 50 -18.98 31.12 17.13
CA SER A 50 -18.08 32.22 16.79
C SER A 50 -16.94 31.60 15.98
N ARG A 51 -17.02 31.76 14.66
CA ARG A 51 -15.98 31.40 13.68
C ARG A 51 -14.63 31.97 14.13
N SER A 52 -13.88 31.19 14.89
CA SER A 52 -12.45 31.41 15.05
C SER A 52 -11.80 30.81 13.80
N SER A 53 -11.27 31.69 12.97
CA SER A 53 -10.62 31.39 11.70
C SER A 53 -9.37 30.53 11.93
N GLY A 54 -9.53 29.21 11.85
CA GLY A 54 -8.42 28.27 11.88
C GLY A 54 -7.57 28.33 10.60
N PRO A 55 -6.35 27.76 10.58
CA PRO A 55 -5.42 27.81 9.44
C PRO A 55 -5.96 27.18 8.14
N LEU A 56 -7.04 26.39 8.25
CA LEU A 56 -7.72 25.75 7.13
C LEU A 56 -8.65 26.71 6.36
N ASP A 57 -9.14 27.78 7.00
CA ASP A 57 -9.92 28.84 6.33
C ASP A 57 -9.01 29.74 5.48
N ALA A 58 -7.77 29.97 5.94
CA ALA A 58 -6.76 30.74 5.22
C ALA A 58 -6.27 30.04 3.95
N THR A 59 -6.24 28.71 3.93
CA THR A 59 -5.80 27.92 2.77
C THR A 59 -6.84 27.94 1.65
N TRP A 60 -8.14 27.80 1.97
CA TRP A 60 -9.20 27.99 0.99
C TRP A 60 -9.32 29.45 0.53
N GLY A 61 -9.17 30.42 1.44
CA GLY A 61 -9.20 31.84 1.09
C GLY A 61 -8.05 32.27 0.17
N THR A 62 -6.86 31.70 0.36
CA THR A 62 -5.67 31.97 -0.47
C THR A 62 -5.78 31.28 -1.83
N LEU A 63 -6.27 30.04 -1.85
CA LEU A 63 -6.58 29.33 -3.10
C LEU A 63 -7.64 30.09 -3.91
N MET A 64 -8.71 30.55 -3.27
CA MET A 64 -9.77 31.35 -3.91
C MET A 64 -9.28 32.72 -4.41
N LYS A 65 -8.33 33.36 -3.71
CA LYS A 65 -7.68 34.60 -4.17
C LYS A 65 -6.72 34.39 -5.35
N SER A 66 -6.17 33.18 -5.50
CA SER A 66 -5.26 32.83 -6.61
C SER A 66 -5.99 32.45 -7.91
N TYR A 67 -7.32 32.29 -7.87
CA TYR A 67 -8.07 32.16 -9.11
C TYR A 67 -7.97 33.48 -9.88
N PRO A 68 -7.59 33.43 -11.17
CA PRO A 68 -7.48 34.62 -11.98
C PRO A 68 -8.87 35.29 -12.02
N LYS A 69 -8.99 36.45 -11.37
CA LYS A 69 -10.12 37.36 -11.59
C LYS A 69 -10.00 37.83 -13.03
N GLU A 70 -10.83 37.29 -13.90
CA GLU A 70 -10.93 37.74 -15.28
C GLU A 70 -11.33 39.22 -15.29
N ASN A 71 -10.41 40.07 -15.77
CA ASN A 71 -10.62 41.50 -15.88
C ASN A 71 -11.63 41.77 -17.02
N GLY A 72 -12.92 41.78 -16.70
CA GLY A 72 -13.94 42.60 -17.37
C GLY A 72 -14.11 42.48 -18.91
N ARG A 73 -13.63 41.40 -19.55
CA ARG A 73 -13.86 41.12 -20.98
C ARG A 73 -13.93 39.61 -21.24
N GLY A 74 -15.03 39.01 -20.83
CA GLY A 74 -15.48 37.70 -21.26
C GLY A 74 -16.96 37.67 -20.98
N ALA A 75 -17.78 37.55 -22.02
CA ALA A 75 -19.22 37.41 -21.85
C ALA A 75 -19.51 36.30 -20.84
N LEU A 76 -20.61 36.42 -20.10
CA LEU A 76 -21.18 35.40 -19.22
C LEU A 76 -21.42 34.10 -20.01
N GLN A 77 -20.36 33.36 -20.33
CA GLN A 77 -20.50 32.04 -20.89
C GLN A 77 -21.13 31.22 -19.78
N SER A 78 -22.37 30.84 -20.00
CA SER A 78 -23.05 29.90 -19.11
C SER A 78 -22.10 28.71 -18.91
N PRO A 79 -22.02 28.09 -17.72
CA PRO A 79 -21.23 26.87 -17.53
C PRO A 79 -21.50 25.81 -18.61
N HIS A 80 -22.71 25.81 -19.18
CA HIS A 80 -23.08 25.01 -20.35
C HIS A 80 -22.29 25.35 -21.62
N GLU A 81 -22.05 26.63 -21.90
CA GLU A 81 -21.30 27.13 -23.07
C GLU A 81 -19.80 26.84 -22.93
N VAL A 82 -19.22 27.08 -21.74
CA VAL A 82 -17.84 26.69 -21.43
C VAL A 82 -17.65 25.17 -21.55
N TRP A 83 -18.63 24.40 -21.08
CA TRP A 83 -18.62 22.95 -21.24
C TRP A 83 -18.77 22.54 -22.71
N ALA A 84 -19.66 23.16 -23.48
CA ALA A 84 -19.86 22.87 -24.90
C ALA A 84 -18.59 23.14 -25.74
N MET A 85 -17.89 24.25 -25.47
CA MET A 85 -16.61 24.56 -26.12
C MET A 85 -15.53 23.53 -25.78
N ASN A 86 -15.47 23.07 -24.52
CA ASN A 86 -14.51 22.07 -24.08
C ASN A 86 -14.86 20.64 -24.50
N HIS A 87 -16.15 20.33 -24.66
CA HIS A 87 -16.68 19.02 -25.04
C HIS A 87 -16.21 18.61 -26.44
N ASP A 88 -16.12 19.55 -27.39
CA ASP A 88 -15.66 19.25 -28.75
C ASP A 88 -14.16 18.85 -28.77
N GLY A 89 -13.35 19.46 -27.90
CA GLY A 89 -11.97 19.05 -27.65
C GLY A 89 -11.82 17.74 -26.84
N MET A 90 -12.90 17.24 -26.23
CA MET A 90 -12.92 15.96 -25.53
C MET A 90 -13.28 14.79 -26.44
N ARG A 91 -13.94 15.02 -27.59
CA ARG A 91 -14.29 13.98 -28.57
C ARG A 91 -13.06 13.27 -29.16
N ASN A 92 -11.98 14.00 -29.38
CA ASN A 92 -10.74 13.48 -29.97
C ASN A 92 -9.71 12.95 -28.95
N ARG A 93 -10.11 12.80 -27.68
CA ARG A 93 -9.22 12.23 -26.65
C ARG A 93 -9.23 10.72 -26.73
N PRO A 94 -8.08 10.04 -26.51
CA PRO A 94 -8.10 8.60 -26.37
C PRO A 94 -9.02 8.22 -25.20
N PRO A 95 -9.80 7.12 -25.32
CA PRO A 95 -10.66 6.67 -24.24
C PRO A 95 -9.89 6.54 -22.93
N PRO A 96 -10.54 6.77 -21.77
CA PRO A 96 -9.89 6.59 -20.49
C PRO A 96 -9.31 5.17 -20.39
N ALA A 97 -8.12 5.07 -19.78
CA ALA A 97 -7.42 3.80 -19.65
C ALA A 97 -8.32 2.76 -18.96
N ASN A 98 -8.50 1.60 -19.61
CA ASN A 98 -9.22 0.47 -19.04
C ASN A 98 -8.27 -0.39 -18.18
N ALA A 99 -8.81 -1.38 -17.45
CA ALA A 99 -8.01 -2.27 -16.59
C ALA A 99 -6.91 -3.06 -17.34
N TYR A 100 -6.99 -3.11 -18.67
CA TYR A 100 -6.10 -3.84 -19.57
C TYR A 100 -5.09 -2.94 -20.28
N THR A 101 -5.26 -1.61 -20.28
CA THR A 101 -4.40 -0.67 -21.02
C THR A 101 -2.93 -0.85 -20.66
N GLY A 102 -2.60 -1.08 -19.38
CA GLY A 102 -1.22 -1.34 -18.93
C GLY A 102 -0.72 -2.78 -19.11
N ARG A 103 -1.50 -3.67 -19.73
CA ARG A 103 -1.21 -5.10 -19.94
C ARG A 103 -1.46 -5.55 -21.38
N THR A 104 -1.62 -4.60 -22.29
CA THR A 104 -1.77 -4.85 -23.73
C THR A 104 -0.46 -4.51 -24.43
N VAL A 105 -0.06 -5.34 -25.38
CA VAL A 105 1.12 -5.13 -26.22
C VAL A 105 0.72 -5.44 -27.65
N PHE A 106 0.91 -4.48 -28.54
CA PHE A 106 0.67 -4.69 -29.97
C PHE A 106 1.78 -5.53 -30.57
N VAL A 107 1.41 -6.47 -31.43
CA VAL A 107 2.36 -7.29 -32.19
C VAL A 107 2.88 -6.44 -33.35
N GLY A 108 4.14 -6.05 -33.28
CA GLY A 108 4.81 -5.27 -34.32
C GLY A 108 5.51 -6.15 -35.36
N LYS A 109 6.30 -5.49 -36.22
CA LYS A 109 7.07 -6.13 -37.30
C LYS A 109 8.06 -7.19 -36.81
N ASN A 110 8.50 -7.08 -35.55
CA ASN A 110 9.46 -8.00 -34.95
C ASN A 110 8.84 -9.36 -34.54
N GLY A 111 7.55 -9.56 -34.83
CA GLY A 111 6.85 -10.82 -34.64
C GLY A 111 6.28 -11.03 -33.25
N PHE A 112 5.49 -12.10 -33.12
CA PHE A 112 4.77 -12.47 -31.90
C PHE A 112 5.69 -12.76 -30.71
N GLY A 113 6.83 -13.43 -30.94
CA GLY A 113 7.74 -13.85 -29.88
C GLY A 113 8.29 -12.68 -29.06
N GLU A 114 8.67 -11.58 -29.72
CA GLU A 114 9.16 -10.40 -29.01
C GLU A 114 8.03 -9.68 -28.27
N ALA A 115 6.85 -9.55 -28.89
CA ALA A 115 5.67 -8.97 -28.26
C ALA A 115 5.29 -9.73 -26.98
N TYR A 116 5.35 -11.08 -27.00
CA TYR A 116 5.10 -11.91 -25.84
C TYR A 116 6.13 -11.72 -24.73
N LYS A 117 7.43 -11.66 -25.06
CA LYS A 117 8.50 -11.35 -24.07
C LYS A 117 8.30 -9.98 -23.42
N ARG A 118 7.93 -8.96 -24.21
CA ARG A 118 7.62 -7.63 -23.69
C ARG A 118 6.45 -7.67 -22.73
N LEU A 119 5.38 -8.39 -23.08
CA LEU A 119 4.23 -8.59 -22.20
C LEU A 119 4.63 -9.30 -20.89
N ASP A 120 5.48 -10.33 -20.96
CA ASP A 120 5.96 -11.07 -19.79
C ASP A 120 6.75 -10.17 -18.81
N ILE A 121 7.60 -9.29 -19.34
CA ILE A 121 8.33 -8.28 -18.56
C ILE A 121 7.36 -7.31 -17.89
N ILE A 122 6.35 -6.82 -18.61
CA ILE A 122 5.34 -5.91 -18.08
C ILE A 122 4.57 -6.56 -16.92
N LEU A 123 4.10 -7.79 -17.10
CA LEU A 123 3.38 -8.53 -16.05
C LEU A 123 4.25 -8.80 -14.82
N SER A 124 5.54 -9.06 -15.03
CA SER A 124 6.52 -9.29 -13.97
C SER A 124 6.82 -8.00 -13.18
N ARG A 125 7.05 -6.88 -13.88
CA ARG A 125 7.26 -5.56 -13.26
C ARG A 125 6.07 -5.12 -12.43
N ASN A 126 4.86 -5.33 -12.94
CA ASN A 126 3.60 -5.03 -12.25
C ASN A 126 3.22 -6.08 -11.19
N LYS A 127 4.02 -7.15 -11.03
CA LYS A 127 3.81 -8.23 -10.05
C LYS A 127 2.42 -8.89 -10.14
N VAL A 128 1.83 -8.95 -11.34
CA VAL A 128 0.46 -9.45 -11.54
C VAL A 128 0.39 -10.93 -11.13
N ARG A 129 1.30 -11.77 -11.63
CA ARG A 129 1.33 -13.21 -11.31
C ARG A 129 1.49 -13.49 -9.82
N ALA A 130 2.41 -12.77 -9.16
CA ALA A 130 2.62 -12.92 -7.73
C ALA A 130 1.38 -12.49 -6.93
N THR A 131 0.71 -11.43 -7.36
CA THR A 131 -0.53 -10.94 -6.71
C THR A 131 -1.67 -11.93 -6.87
N VAL A 132 -1.86 -12.48 -8.08
CA VAL A 132 -2.87 -13.52 -8.34
C VAL A 132 -2.63 -14.72 -7.42
N ARG A 133 -1.41 -15.25 -7.37
CA ARG A 133 -1.06 -16.39 -6.51
C ARG A 133 -1.29 -16.11 -5.02
N MET A 134 -1.01 -14.90 -4.56
CA MET A 134 -1.25 -14.50 -3.17
C MET A 134 -2.74 -14.25 -2.88
N ALA A 135 -3.54 -13.95 -3.91
CA ALA A 135 -4.97 -13.71 -3.80
C ALA A 135 -5.81 -14.98 -3.93
N GLU A 136 -5.25 -16.07 -4.49
CA GLU A 136 -5.92 -17.39 -4.58
C GLU A 136 -6.46 -17.89 -3.24
N ARG A 137 -5.81 -17.55 -2.12
CA ARG A 137 -6.28 -17.90 -0.77
C ARG A 137 -6.24 -16.69 0.15
N HIS A 138 -7.16 -16.65 1.11
CA HIS A 138 -7.19 -15.60 2.12
C HIS A 138 -5.97 -15.67 3.04
N GLU A 139 -5.15 -14.60 3.03
CA GLU A 139 -4.08 -14.39 4.00
C GLU A 139 -4.59 -13.56 5.18
N LYS A 140 -4.51 -14.10 6.41
CA LYS A 140 -4.89 -13.37 7.64
C LYS A 140 -4.10 -12.06 7.75
N LYS A 141 -4.76 -10.99 8.22
CA LYS A 141 -4.17 -9.63 8.34
C LYS A 141 -2.83 -9.59 9.09
N GLY A 142 -2.72 -10.32 10.22
CA GLY A 142 -1.48 -10.38 11.02
C GLY A 142 -0.33 -11.05 10.27
N VAL A 143 -0.62 -12.15 9.56
CA VAL A 143 0.36 -12.87 8.73
C VAL A 143 0.84 -11.98 7.59
N LYS A 144 -0.08 -11.29 6.90
CA LYS A 144 0.23 -10.32 5.85
C LYS A 144 1.17 -9.22 6.33
N ARG A 145 0.93 -8.67 7.52
CA ARG A 145 1.79 -7.62 8.11
C ARG A 145 3.20 -8.13 8.39
N ARG A 146 3.34 -9.31 9.01
CA ARG A 146 4.64 -9.94 9.30
C ARG A 146 5.42 -10.22 8.01
N ARG A 147 4.74 -10.80 7.00
CA ARG A 147 5.33 -11.04 5.68
C ARG A 147 5.84 -9.75 5.04
N LEU A 148 5.00 -8.72 4.93
CA LEU A 148 5.40 -7.43 4.31
C LEU A 148 6.56 -6.76 5.04
N SER A 149 6.61 -6.85 6.38
CA SER A 149 7.74 -6.36 7.17
C SER A 149 9.04 -7.12 6.82
N SER A 150 8.99 -8.46 6.84
CA SER A 150 10.14 -9.31 6.50
C SER A 150 10.63 -9.11 5.06
N GLU A 151 9.73 -8.88 4.11
CA GLU A 151 10.09 -8.60 2.72
C GLU A 151 10.76 -7.24 2.56
N ARG A 152 10.23 -6.19 3.23
CA ARG A 152 10.85 -4.86 3.22
C ARG A 152 12.27 -4.92 3.79
N TRP A 153 12.44 -5.59 4.93
CA TRP A 153 13.75 -5.76 5.55
C TRP A 153 14.73 -6.47 4.62
N ARG A 154 14.35 -7.61 4.03
CA ARG A 154 15.21 -8.34 3.08
C ARG A 154 15.60 -7.50 1.86
N ARG A 155 14.68 -6.68 1.34
CA ARG A 155 14.97 -5.76 0.22
C ARG A 155 15.96 -4.68 0.62
N GLN A 156 15.76 -4.05 1.79
CA GLN A 156 16.67 -3.02 2.31
C GLN A 156 18.05 -3.62 2.58
N PHE A 157 18.12 -4.75 3.29
CA PHE A 157 19.37 -5.45 3.56
C PHE A 157 20.13 -5.80 2.27
N ALA A 158 19.45 -6.37 1.27
CA ALA A 158 20.07 -6.67 -0.02
C ALA A 158 20.61 -5.41 -0.72
N ASN A 159 19.91 -4.28 -0.64
CA ASN A 159 20.38 -3.02 -1.20
C ASN A 159 21.62 -2.50 -0.47
N GLU A 160 21.64 -2.54 0.87
CA GLU A 160 22.80 -2.12 1.66
C GLU A 160 24.01 -3.02 1.42
N VAL A 161 23.82 -4.35 1.35
CA VAL A 161 24.88 -5.29 0.98
C VAL A 161 25.43 -4.99 -0.42
N ARG A 162 24.55 -4.74 -1.41
CA ARG A 162 24.99 -4.38 -2.78
C ARG A 162 25.83 -3.12 -2.80
N LYS A 163 25.42 -2.06 -2.10
CA LYS A 163 26.19 -0.80 -2.01
C LYS A 163 27.59 -1.04 -1.44
N LYS A 164 27.68 -1.79 -0.33
CA LYS A 164 28.97 -2.13 0.29
C LYS A 164 29.86 -2.94 -0.65
N VAL A 165 29.29 -3.94 -1.34
CA VAL A 165 30.03 -4.75 -2.32
C VAL A 165 30.49 -3.91 -3.53
N GLN A 166 29.67 -2.98 -4.00
CA GLN A 166 30.05 -2.05 -5.07
C GLN A 166 31.24 -1.19 -4.65
N LEU A 167 31.21 -0.62 -3.43
CA LEU A 167 32.33 0.15 -2.90
C LEU A 167 33.62 -0.67 -2.81
N VAL A 168 33.55 -1.91 -2.31
CA VAL A 168 34.74 -2.79 -2.26
C VAL A 168 35.28 -3.08 -3.67
N LYS A 169 34.39 -3.31 -4.65
CA LYS A 169 34.80 -3.50 -6.04
C LYS A 169 35.47 -2.26 -6.62
N GLU A 170 34.96 -1.07 -6.30
CA GLU A 170 35.55 0.21 -6.73
C GLU A 170 36.94 0.42 -6.13
N ILE A 171 37.12 0.16 -4.83
CA ILE A 171 38.42 0.23 -4.14
C ILE A 171 39.42 -0.72 -4.79
N ARG A 172 39.01 -1.98 -5.01
CA ARG A 172 39.85 -2.99 -5.68
C ARG A 172 40.22 -2.58 -7.11
N ASN A 173 39.26 -2.06 -7.86
CA ASN A 173 39.50 -1.60 -9.24
C ASN A 173 40.45 -0.40 -9.30
N ARG A 174 40.55 0.39 -8.22
CA ARG A 174 41.49 1.51 -8.09
C ARG A 174 42.93 1.06 -7.76
N GLY A 175 43.15 -0.21 -7.43
CA GLY A 175 44.47 -0.77 -7.19
C GLY A 175 44.97 -0.70 -5.74
N ALA A 176 44.05 -0.68 -4.77
CA ALA A 176 44.36 -0.99 -3.37
C ALA A 176 44.32 -2.51 -3.12
#